data_AF-A0A3M1AKR1-F1
#
_entry.id   AF-A0A3M1AKR1-F1
#
_cell.length_a   1.000
_cell.length_b   1.000
_cell.length_c   1.000
_cell.angle_alpha   90.00
_cell.angle_beta   90.00
_cell.angle_gamma   90.00
#
_symmetry.space_group_name_H-M   'P 1'
#
loop_
_entity.id
_entity.type
_entity.pdbx_description
1 polymer ?
#
loop_
_entity_poly.entity_id
_entity_poly.type
_entity_poly.pdbx_seq_one_letter_code
_entity_poly.pdbx_strand_id
1 'polypeptide(L)'
;MKTNGDQATPAREEPLSTQRSETRILVSNDDGIAAAGLRSLAEGVRSLGEVVVVAPDKEQSATSHSLTLWHPLRLTEQAPGWYAS
;
A
#
# COMPACT_ATOMS: atom_id res chain seq x y z
N MET A 1 37.09 -42.32 -25.89
CA MET A 1 37.01 -42.41 -24.41
C MET A 1 37.79 -41.20 -23.89
N LYS A 2 37.23 -40.03 -23.59
CA LYS A 2 35.92 -39.66 -23.02
C LYS A 2 35.35 -38.43 -23.75
N THR A 3 34.03 -38.35 -23.74
CA THR A 3 33.17 -37.22 -24.09
C THR A 3 33.06 -36.23 -22.92
N ASN A 4 32.37 -35.10 -23.17
CA ASN A 4 31.97 -34.01 -22.25
C ASN A 4 33.04 -32.94 -22.01
N GLY A 5 32.72 -31.66 -22.11
CA GLY A 5 31.41 -31.03 -22.22
C GLY A 5 31.54 -29.66 -21.59
N ASP A 6 31.57 -28.62 -22.41
CA ASP A 6 31.42 -27.25 -21.94
C ASP A 6 30.73 -26.43 -23.03
N GLN A 7 29.53 -26.88 -23.38
CA GLN A 7 28.55 -25.95 -23.94
C GLN A 7 28.04 -25.16 -22.74
N ALA A 8 28.66 -24.00 -22.51
CA ALA A 8 28.09 -22.95 -21.69
C ALA A 8 26.65 -22.76 -22.18
N THR A 9 25.71 -23.26 -21.38
CA THR A 9 24.29 -23.02 -21.61
C THR A 9 24.10 -21.53 -21.40
N PRO A 10 23.74 -20.73 -22.42
CA PRO A 10 23.33 -19.37 -22.15
C PRO A 10 22.10 -19.48 -21.23
N ALA A 11 22.17 -18.74 -20.12
CA ALA A 11 21.12 -18.64 -19.12
C ALA A 11 19.77 -18.63 -19.82
N ARG A 12 18.88 -19.55 -19.43
CA ARG A 12 17.45 -19.39 -19.73
C ARG A 12 17.07 -18.06 -19.12
N GLU A 13 16.87 -17.06 -19.97
CA GLU A 13 16.22 -15.82 -19.61
C GLU A 13 14.80 -16.22 -19.20
N GLU A 14 14.62 -16.52 -17.92
CA GLU A 14 13.31 -16.49 -17.30
C GLU A 14 12.74 -15.11 -17.63
N PRO A 15 11.61 -15.02 -18.35
CA PRO A 15 11.04 -13.72 -18.67
C PRO A 15 10.77 -13.03 -17.34
N LEU A 16 11.43 -11.90 -17.12
CA LEU A 16 11.17 -10.99 -16.00
C LEU A 16 9.65 -10.83 -15.93
N SER A 17 9.06 -11.47 -14.92
CA SER A 17 7.62 -11.44 -14.64
C SER A 17 7.16 -10.03 -14.89
N THR A 18 6.26 -9.84 -15.86
CA THR A 18 5.64 -8.56 -16.17
C THR A 18 5.23 -7.93 -14.85
N GLN A 19 6.05 -7.02 -14.35
CA GLN A 19 5.77 -6.35 -13.10
C GLN A 19 4.71 -5.34 -13.51
N ARG A 20 3.46 -5.80 -13.53
CA ARG A 20 2.31 -4.93 -13.69
C ARG A 20 2.48 -3.91 -12.59
N SER A 21 2.83 -2.69 -12.99
CA SER A 21 2.76 -1.54 -12.11
C SER A 21 1.28 -1.31 -11.87
N GLU A 22 0.67 -2.19 -11.07
CA GLU A 22 -0.66 -2.01 -10.55
C GLU A 22 -0.60 -0.69 -9.79
N THR A 23 -1.40 0.27 -10.24
CA THR A 23 -1.38 1.63 -9.69
C THR A 23 -1.66 1.54 -8.18
N ARG A 24 -0.82 2.15 -7.34
CA ARG A 24 -1.04 2.19 -5.89
C ARG A 24 -1.68 3.50 -5.50
N ILE A 25 -2.77 3.42 -4.74
CA ILE A 25 -3.61 4.55 -4.37
C ILE A 25 -3.68 4.62 -2.84
N LEU A 26 -3.21 5.72 -2.27
CA LEU A 26 -3.36 6.04 -0.85
C LEU A 26 -4.61 6.90 -0.65
N VAL A 27 -5.49 6.48 0.24
CA VAL A 27 -6.70 7.21 0.63
C VAL A 27 -6.59 7.58 2.11
N SER A 28 -6.81 8.85 2.44
CA SER A 28 -6.70 9.39 3.81
C SER A 28 -7.69 10.53 4.04
N ASN A 29 -8.02 10.81 5.29
CA ASN A 29 -8.88 11.92 5.72
C ASN A 29 -8.55 12.35 7.17
N ASP A 30 -9.11 13.48 7.61
CA ASP A 30 -8.96 14.00 8.99
C ASP A 30 -10.12 13.61 9.92
N ASP A 31 -11.27 13.21 9.37
CA ASP A 31 -12.46 12.81 10.14
C ASP A 31 -12.29 11.46 10.84
N GLY A 32 -11.29 10.68 10.41
CA GLY A 32 -10.94 9.38 10.96
C GLY A 32 -11.40 8.18 10.13
N ILE A 33 -10.92 6.99 10.50
CA ILE A 33 -11.04 5.75 9.74
C ILE A 33 -12.48 5.23 9.62
N ALA A 34 -13.35 5.64 10.55
CA ALA A 34 -14.77 5.26 10.56
C ALA A 34 -15.65 6.16 9.67
N ALA A 35 -15.09 7.21 9.05
CA ALA A 35 -15.85 8.15 8.24
C ALA A 35 -16.47 7.48 7.02
N ALA A 36 -17.77 7.70 6.80
CA ALA A 36 -18.49 7.13 5.67
C ALA A 36 -17.90 7.57 4.32
N GLY A 37 -17.47 8.83 4.20
CA GLY A 37 -16.87 9.38 2.99
C GLY A 37 -15.54 8.70 2.61
N LEU A 38 -14.71 8.35 3.60
CA LEU A 38 -13.45 7.63 3.38
C LEU A 38 -13.71 6.26 2.74
N ARG A 39 -14.71 5.55 3.24
CA ARG A 39 -15.14 4.26 2.70
C ARG A 39 -15.66 4.39 1.27
N SER A 40 -16.56 5.34 1.02
CA SER A 40 -17.10 5.57 -0.31
C SER A 40 -16.02 5.90 -1.34
N LEU A 41 -15.01 6.71 -0.96
CA LEU A 41 -13.90 7.04 -1.84
C LEU A 41 -13.02 5.81 -2.12
N ALA A 42 -12.63 5.07 -1.07
CA ALA A 42 -11.81 3.88 -1.20
C ALA A 42 -12.47 2.81 -2.09
N GLU A 43 -13.79 2.63 -1.96
CA GLU A 43 -14.57 1.73 -2.82
C GLU A 43 -14.62 2.23 -4.27
N GLY A 44 -14.83 3.52 -4.48
CA GLY A 44 -14.92 4.13 -5.81
C GLY A 44 -13.62 4.05 -6.63
N VAL A 45 -12.45 4.09 -5.96
CA VAL A 45 -11.14 4.03 -6.63
C VAL A 45 -10.56 2.62 -6.70
N ARG A 46 -11.20 1.62 -6.09
CA ARG A 46 -10.71 0.24 -6.02
C ARG A 46 -10.47 -0.42 -7.39
N SER A 47 -11.23 -0.03 -8.42
CA SER A 47 -11.03 -0.57 -9.78
C SER A 47 -9.84 0.05 -10.50
N LEU A 48 -9.25 1.13 -9.98
CA LEU A 48 -8.14 1.84 -10.60
C LEU A 48 -6.78 1.28 -10.17
N GLY A 49 -6.72 0.49 -9.09
CA GLY A 49 -5.47 -0.06 -8.59
C GLY A 49 -5.53 -0.64 -7.17
N GLU A 50 -4.37 -0.93 -6.61
CA GLU A 50 -4.19 -1.36 -5.22
C GLU A 50 -4.45 -0.19 -4.27
N VAL A 51 -5.50 -0.29 -3.45
CA VAL A 51 -5.91 0.77 -2.52
C VAL A 51 -5.40 0.48 -1.12
N VAL A 52 -4.75 1.48 -0.52
CA VAL A 52 -4.34 1.49 0.88
C VAL A 52 -5.02 2.67 1.58
N VAL A 53 -5.63 2.42 2.73
CA VAL A 53 -6.34 3.44 3.53
C VAL A 53 -5.57 3.69 4.82
N VAL A 54 -5.29 4.96 5.10
CA VAL A 54 -4.66 5.40 6.35
C VAL A 54 -5.39 6.61 6.90
N ALA A 55 -5.87 6.55 8.14
CA ALA A 55 -6.60 7.66 8.76
C ALA A 55 -6.49 7.64 10.30
N PRO A 56 -6.78 8.74 11.00
CA PRO A 56 -6.85 8.75 12.46
C PRO A 56 -7.89 7.76 13.03
N ASP A 57 -7.63 7.17 14.20
CA ASP A 57 -8.64 6.35 14.90
C ASP A 57 -9.89 7.17 15.31
N LYS A 58 -9.69 8.45 15.63
CA LYS A 58 -10.75 9.39 16.03
C LYS A 58 -10.62 10.70 15.28
N GLU A 59 -11.76 11.36 15.10
CA GLU A 59 -11.84 12.66 14.43
C GLU A 59 -10.87 13.68 15.02
N GLN A 60 -10.04 14.29 14.16
CA GLN A 60 -9.04 15.28 14.52
C GLN A 60 -9.49 16.73 14.25
N SER A 61 -10.79 16.98 14.08
CA SER A 61 -11.33 18.28 13.62
C SER A 61 -11.11 19.47 14.56
N ALA A 62 -10.51 19.27 15.73
CA ALA A 62 -10.14 20.33 16.67
C ALA A 62 -8.61 20.51 16.90
N THR A 63 -7.75 19.72 16.25
CA THR A 63 -6.29 19.75 16.48
C THR A 63 -5.57 20.27 15.24
N SER A 64 -5.27 21.58 15.25
CA SER A 64 -4.46 22.32 14.27
C SER A 64 -3.34 21.50 13.61
N HIS A 65 -3.54 20.95 12.38
CA HIS A 65 -2.54 20.44 11.41
C HIS A 65 -1.14 20.13 11.98
N SER A 66 -1.08 19.40 13.09
CA SER A 66 0.12 19.34 13.91
C SER A 66 0.87 18.11 13.47
N LEU A 67 1.90 18.33 12.65
CA LEU A 67 2.85 17.28 12.32
C LEU A 67 3.40 16.73 13.64
N THR A 68 3.11 15.45 13.93
CA THR A 68 3.52 14.80 15.17
C THR A 68 5.05 14.64 15.17
N LEU A 69 5.76 15.64 15.68
CA LEU A 69 7.23 15.67 15.72
C LEU A 69 7.82 15.11 17.03
N TRP A 70 6.99 14.90 18.05
CA TRP A 70 7.44 14.68 19.43
C TRP A 70 7.08 13.30 20.01
N HIS A 71 6.25 12.51 19.31
CA HIS A 71 5.84 11.18 19.74
C HIS A 71 5.90 10.20 18.55
N PRO A 72 6.25 8.92 18.77
CA PRO A 72 6.23 7.93 17.71
C PRO A 72 4.78 7.69 17.24
N LEU A 73 4.56 7.83 15.92
CA LEU A 73 3.31 7.43 15.29
C LEU A 73 3.17 5.91 15.38
N ARG A 74 2.02 5.43 15.86
CA ARG A 74 1.69 4.01 15.90
C ARG A 74 0.55 3.78 14.92
N LEU A 75 0.71 2.79 14.04
CA LEU A 75 -0.34 2.35 13.14
C LEU A 75 -0.91 1.04 13.65
N THR A 76 -2.23 0.94 13.66
CA THR A 76 -2.98 -0.29 13.96
C THR A 76 -3.72 -0.72 12.71
N GLU A 77 -3.47 -1.93 12.22
CA GLU A 77 -4.21 -2.48 11.09
C GLU A 77 -5.63 -2.88 11.55
N GLN A 78 -6.64 -2.26 10.96
CA GLN A 78 -8.06 -2.53 11.26
C GLN A 78 -8.64 -3.61 10.34
N ALA A 79 -8.11 -3.69 9.11
CA ALA A 79 -8.43 -4.69 8.09
C ALA A 79 -7.29 -4.72 7.06
N PRO A 80 -7.20 -5.73 6.18
CA PRO A 80 -6.17 -5.78 5.14
C PRO A 80 -6.14 -4.48 4.31
N GLY A 81 -5.04 -3.75 4.38
CA GLY A 81 -4.86 -2.47 3.67
C GLY A 81 -5.54 -1.26 4.32
N TRP A 82 -6.01 -1.39 5.57
CA TRP A 82 -6.65 -0.31 6.35
C TRP A 82 -5.91 -0.10 7.67
N TYR A 83 -5.32 1.07 7.85
CA TYR A 83 -4.49 1.40 9.01
C TYR A 83 -5.02 2.64 9.73
N ALA A 84 -5.23 2.52 11.04
CA ALA A 84 -5.56 3.63 11.92
C ALA A 84 -4.30 4.17 12.61
N SER A 85 -4.10 5.48 12.65
CA SER A 85 -3.04 6.16 13.43
C SER A 85 -3.55 6.77 14.73
#